data_AF-A0A374BGV7-F1
#
_entry.id   AF-A0A374BGV7-F1
#
_cell.length_a   1.000
_cell.length_b   1.000
_cell.length_c   1.000
_cell.angle_alpha   90.00
_cell.angle_beta   90.00
_cell.angle_gamma   90.00
#
_symmetry.space_group_name_H-M   'P 1'
#
loop_
_entity.id
_entity.type
_entity.pdbx_description
1 polymer ?
#
loop_
_entity_poly.entity_id
_entity_poly.type
_entity_poly.pdbx_seq_one_letter_code
_entity_poly.pdbx_strand_id
1 'polypeptide(L)'
;MNEKQMILIGVLAVIFVAFLVVVNLLDNKSLNGIKAKKVGNGQHGTARWATKAEIKRTFIPLPFEPEMWRKGQNLPTVQGTVVGCRTHGKKTVAIVDDGDVHTLMIGAAGVGKTAYFLYPNIELACASGMSFISTDTKGDVARNYGTIASKHYGYNVSVL
;
A
#
# COMPACT_ATOMS: atom_id res chain seq x y z
N MET A 1 38.47 6.93 -59.95
CA MET A 1 37.98 5.86 -59.07
C MET A 1 37.28 4.85 -59.95
N ASN A 2 37.65 3.57 -59.88
CA ASN A 2 37.11 2.56 -60.79
C ASN A 2 35.61 2.34 -60.48
N GLU A 3 34.78 2.06 -61.49
CA GLU A 3 33.32 1.89 -61.31
C GLU A 3 32.98 0.85 -60.23
N LYS A 4 33.74 -0.24 -60.19
CA LYS A 4 33.67 -1.29 -59.16
C LYS A 4 33.97 -0.78 -57.74
N GLN A 5 34.87 0.19 -57.59
CA GLN A 5 35.22 0.79 -56.30
C GLN A 5 34.10 1.74 -55.82
N MET A 6 33.47 2.49 -56.72
CA MET A 6 32.32 3.36 -56.40
C MET A 6 31.13 2.53 -55.90
N ILE A 7 30.83 1.41 -56.58
CA ILE A 7 29.76 0.49 -56.17
C ILE A 7 30.07 -0.13 -54.80
N LEU A 8 31.30 -0.57 -54.59
CA LEU A 8 31.71 -1.17 -53.31
C LEU A 8 31.58 -0.18 -52.14
N ILE A 9 32.01 1.07 -52.33
CA ILE A 9 31.88 2.12 -51.31
C ILE A 9 30.41 2.43 -51.02
N GLY A 10 29.57 2.50 -52.07
CA GLY A 10 28.13 2.70 -51.90
C GLY A 10 27.46 1.59 -51.08
N VAL A 11 27.79 0.33 -51.36
CA VAL A 11 27.27 -0.82 -50.60
C VAL A 11 27.71 -0.78 -49.14
N LEU A 12 28.99 -0.47 -48.87
CA LEU A 12 29.51 -0.37 -47.50
C LEU A 12 28.83 0.77 -46.71
N ALA A 13 28.57 1.91 -47.35
CA ALA A 13 27.87 3.02 -46.71
C ALA A 13 26.43 2.66 -46.32
N VAL A 14 25.70 1.95 -47.20
CA VAL A 14 24.33 1.48 -46.91
C VAL A 14 24.31 0.49 -45.75
N ILE A 15 25.26 -0.46 -45.71
CA ILE A 15 25.39 -1.41 -44.60
C ILE A 15 25.68 -0.69 -43.28
N PHE A 16 26.55 0.32 -43.30
CA PHE A 16 26.89 1.10 -42.11
C PHE A 16 25.70 1.91 -41.58
N VAL A 17 24.93 2.53 -42.45
CA VAL A 17 23.71 3.25 -42.05
C VAL A 17 22.66 2.28 -41.50
N ALA A 18 22.46 1.13 -42.13
CA ALA A 18 21.56 0.09 -41.63
C ALA A 18 21.98 -0.42 -40.24
N PHE A 19 23.28 -0.60 -40.03
CA PHE A 19 23.83 -0.98 -38.73
C PHE A 19 23.57 0.08 -37.65
N LEU A 20 23.78 1.36 -37.95
CA LEU A 20 23.50 2.45 -37.01
C LEU A 20 22.01 2.52 -36.62
N VAL A 21 21.10 2.31 -37.57
CA VAL A 21 19.65 2.26 -37.29
C VAL A 21 19.30 1.08 -36.38
N VAL A 22 19.86 -0.10 -36.64
CA VAL A 22 19.63 -1.29 -35.81
C VAL A 22 20.16 -1.09 -34.39
N VAL A 23 21.37 -0.52 -34.23
CA VAL A 23 21.94 -0.25 -32.90
C VAL A 23 21.09 0.76 -32.13
N ASN A 24 20.61 1.83 -32.77
CA ASN A 24 19.76 2.83 -32.11
C ASN A 24 18.39 2.25 -31.69
N LEU A 25 17.82 1.35 -32.49
CA LEU A 25 16.59 0.62 -32.15
C LEU A 25 16.81 -0.40 -31.02
N LEU A 26 18.01 -0.96 -30.89
CA LEU A 26 18.36 -1.91 -29.83
C LEU A 26 18.75 -1.21 -28.52
N ASP A 27 19.44 -0.06 -28.57
CA ASP A 27 19.80 0.72 -27.37
C ASP A 27 18.59 1.33 -26.67
N ASN A 28 17.51 1.61 -27.40
CA ASN A 28 16.22 2.02 -26.82
C ASN A 28 15.48 0.88 -26.10
N LYS A 29 15.97 -0.38 -26.20
CA LYS A 29 15.51 -1.47 -25.34
C LYS A 29 16.37 -1.51 -24.08
N SER A 30 16.02 -0.62 -23.16
CA SER A 30 16.41 -0.59 -21.76
C SER A 30 17.09 -1.87 -21.24
N LEU A 31 18.37 -1.75 -20.87
CA LEU A 31 19.15 -2.74 -20.11
C LEU A 31 18.48 -3.17 -18.78
N ASN A 32 17.39 -2.50 -18.36
CA ASN A 32 16.59 -2.89 -17.22
C ASN A 32 15.88 -4.24 -17.39
N GLY A 33 15.74 -4.76 -18.61
CA GLY A 33 15.14 -6.08 -18.86
C GLY A 33 16.06 -7.27 -18.56
N ILE A 34 17.38 -7.11 -18.67
CA ILE A 34 18.35 -8.23 -18.65
C ILE A 34 18.80 -8.59 -17.23
N LYS A 35 18.62 -7.70 -16.24
CA LYS A 35 18.98 -7.95 -14.83
C LYS A 35 17.84 -8.50 -13.95
N ALA A 36 16.66 -8.77 -14.50
CA ALA A 36 15.48 -9.11 -13.70
C ALA A 36 15.23 -10.62 -13.49
N LYS A 37 16.13 -11.51 -13.93
CA LYS A 37 16.00 -12.92 -13.58
C LYS A 37 16.52 -13.11 -12.16
N LYS A 38 15.61 -13.18 -11.18
CA LYS A 38 15.96 -13.52 -9.78
C LYS A 38 16.83 -14.77 -9.81
N VAL A 39 18.07 -14.65 -9.33
CA VAL A 39 18.98 -15.79 -9.18
C VAL A 39 18.45 -16.72 -8.08
N GLY A 40 18.55 -18.03 -8.32
CA GLY A 40 17.96 -19.08 -7.49
C GLY A 40 16.61 -19.55 -8.03
N ASN A 41 16.53 -20.81 -8.47
CA ASN A 41 15.32 -21.48 -8.95
C ASN A 41 14.29 -21.70 -7.81
N GLY A 42 13.85 -20.62 -7.13
CA GLY A 42 12.97 -20.72 -5.96
C GLY A 42 13.67 -21.16 -4.66
N GLN A 43 15.00 -21.25 -4.64
CA GLN A 43 15.77 -21.65 -3.44
C GLN A 43 15.91 -20.55 -2.37
N HIS A 44 15.65 -19.29 -2.73
CA HIS A 44 15.56 -18.18 -1.78
C HIS A 44 14.12 -17.69 -1.77
N GLY A 45 13.63 -17.31 -0.58
CA GLY A 45 12.25 -16.87 -0.37
C GLY A 45 11.80 -15.86 -1.42
N THR A 46 10.59 -16.03 -1.95
CA THR A 46 10.03 -15.19 -3.01
C THR A 46 9.52 -13.83 -2.49
N ALA A 47 9.65 -13.59 -1.18
CA ALA A 47 9.24 -12.38 -0.49
C ALA A 47 9.74 -11.14 -1.23
N ARG A 48 8.80 -10.25 -1.53
CA ARG A 48 9.04 -8.94 -2.11
C ARG A 48 7.99 -7.98 -1.61
N TRP A 49 8.26 -6.69 -1.73
CA TRP A 49 7.26 -5.67 -1.50
C TRP A 49 6.09 -5.83 -2.50
N ALA A 50 4.87 -5.64 -1.99
CA ALA A 50 3.68 -5.56 -2.81
C ALA A 50 3.76 -4.31 -3.72
N THR A 51 3.32 -4.47 -4.96
CA THR A 51 3.19 -3.35 -5.89
C THR A 51 1.98 -2.49 -5.54
N LYS A 52 1.96 -1.25 -6.02
CA LYS A 52 0.81 -0.35 -5.81
C LYS A 52 -0.50 -0.93 -6.38
N ALA A 53 -0.42 -1.69 -7.48
CA ALA A 53 -1.58 -2.35 -8.09
C ALA A 53 -2.10 -3.49 -7.22
N GLU A 54 -1.22 -4.31 -6.66
CA GLU A 54 -1.60 -5.37 -5.72
C GLU A 54 -2.26 -4.80 -4.47
N ILE A 55 -1.67 -3.76 -3.86
CA ILE A 55 -2.25 -3.10 -2.69
C ILE A 55 -3.67 -2.58 -2.98
N LYS A 56 -3.87 -1.93 -4.14
CA LYS A 56 -5.19 -1.41 -4.54
C LYS A 56 -6.23 -2.49 -4.83
N ARG A 57 -5.80 -3.69 -5.21
CA ARG A 57 -6.69 -4.82 -5.49
C ARG A 57 -7.03 -5.59 -4.22
N THR A 58 -6.09 -5.68 -3.28
CA THR A 58 -6.24 -6.46 -2.04
C THR A 58 -6.91 -5.67 -0.93
N PHE A 59 -6.63 -4.38 -0.81
CA PHE A 59 -7.12 -3.58 0.31
C PHE A 59 -8.07 -2.48 -0.14
N ILE A 60 -9.01 -2.13 0.73
CA ILE A 60 -10.00 -1.09 0.50
C ILE A 60 -9.43 0.27 0.91
N PRO A 61 -9.34 1.25 -0.01
CA PRO A 61 -9.05 2.63 0.35
C PRO A 61 -10.30 3.28 0.95
N LEU A 62 -10.17 3.75 2.19
CA LEU A 62 -11.27 4.34 2.95
C LEU A 62 -10.89 5.75 3.42
N PRO A 63 -11.60 6.83 3.01
CA PRO A 63 -11.38 8.16 3.57
C PRO A 63 -11.54 8.13 5.08
N PHE A 64 -10.49 8.48 5.83
CA PHE A 64 -10.46 8.37 7.28
C PHE A 64 -10.90 9.70 7.90
N GLU A 65 -12.20 9.82 8.20
CA GLU A 65 -12.87 11.07 8.58
C GLU A 65 -13.60 10.97 9.93
N PRO A 66 -12.90 10.70 11.05
CA PRO A 66 -13.52 10.45 12.36
C PRO A 66 -14.37 11.62 12.87
N GLU A 67 -14.03 12.86 12.54
CA GLU A 67 -14.84 14.02 12.93
C GLU A 67 -16.24 14.02 12.31
N MET A 68 -16.38 13.44 11.11
CA MET A 68 -17.67 13.28 10.42
C MET A 68 -18.41 12.07 10.95
N TRP A 69 -17.70 10.95 11.15
CA TRP A 69 -18.27 9.71 11.68
C TRP A 69 -18.89 9.90 13.06
N ARG A 70 -18.22 10.65 13.93
CA ARG A 70 -18.72 10.98 15.28
C ARG A 70 -19.98 11.86 15.31
N LYS A 71 -20.39 12.39 14.15
CA LYS A 71 -21.65 13.13 13.93
C LYS A 71 -22.71 12.27 13.20
N GLY A 72 -22.43 10.98 12.98
CA GLY A 72 -23.27 10.08 12.21
C GLY A 72 -23.24 10.32 10.71
N GLN A 73 -22.24 11.04 10.20
CA GLN A 73 -22.12 11.39 8.78
C GLN A 73 -21.04 10.55 8.11
N ASN A 74 -21.26 10.16 6.84
CA ASN A 74 -20.31 9.41 6.02
C ASN A 74 -19.74 8.18 6.73
N LEU A 75 -20.57 7.48 7.50
CA LEU A 75 -20.15 6.29 8.24
C LEU A 75 -19.62 5.23 7.28
N PRO A 76 -18.50 4.56 7.63
CA PRO A 76 -17.93 3.52 6.80
C PRO A 76 -18.85 2.29 6.77
N THR A 77 -19.07 1.75 5.57
CA THR A 77 -19.84 0.50 5.38
C THR A 77 -18.95 -0.74 5.38
N VAL A 78 -17.63 -0.55 5.39
CA VAL A 78 -16.63 -1.61 5.34
C VAL A 78 -16.13 -1.89 6.75
N GLN A 79 -16.12 -3.17 7.09
CA GLN A 79 -15.59 -3.74 8.33
C GLN A 79 -14.24 -4.40 8.04
N GLY A 80 -13.31 -4.36 9.00
CA GLY A 80 -11.97 -4.90 8.81
C GLY A 80 -10.89 -4.23 9.65
N THR A 81 -9.63 -4.52 9.32
CA THR A 81 -8.47 -3.94 10.03
C THR A 81 -7.80 -2.86 9.18
N VAL A 82 -7.55 -1.70 9.77
CA VAL A 82 -6.64 -0.69 9.20
C VAL A 82 -5.22 -1.20 9.27
N VAL A 83 -4.64 -1.52 8.10
CA VAL A 83 -3.26 -2.03 7.94
C VAL A 83 -2.28 -0.94 7.52
N GLY A 84 -2.78 0.26 7.19
CA GLY A 84 -1.94 1.40 6.88
C GLY A 84 -2.75 2.66 6.59
N CYS A 85 -2.07 3.79 6.53
CA CYS A 85 -2.68 5.08 6.20
C CYS A 85 -1.83 5.82 5.16
N ARG A 86 -2.48 6.62 4.33
CA ARG A 86 -1.82 7.58 3.43
C ARG A 86 -2.39 8.95 3.71
N THR A 87 -1.53 9.88 4.09
CA THR A 87 -1.92 11.26 4.37
C THR A 87 -1.33 12.18 3.31
N HIS A 88 -2.16 13.05 2.75
CA HIS A 88 -1.75 14.11 1.85
C HIS A 88 -2.40 15.43 2.29
N GLY A 89 -1.59 16.35 2.83
CA GLY A 89 -2.09 17.57 3.45
C GLY A 89 -3.01 17.24 4.64
N LYS A 90 -4.25 17.71 4.59
CA LYS A 90 -5.27 17.48 5.63
C LYS A 90 -6.14 16.24 5.42
N LYS A 91 -5.95 15.50 4.31
CA LYS A 91 -6.77 14.33 3.98
C LYS A 91 -5.99 13.06 4.28
N THR A 92 -6.61 12.15 5.02
CA THR A 92 -6.07 10.82 5.32
C THR A 92 -6.97 9.76 4.70
N VAL A 93 -6.35 8.77 4.05
CA VAL A 93 -7.00 7.58 3.52
C VAL A 93 -6.42 6.37 4.25
N ALA A 94 -7.28 5.66 4.96
CA ALA A 94 -6.95 4.36 5.54
C ALA A 94 -6.93 3.29 4.44
N ILE A 95 -6.05 2.32 4.63
CA ILE A 95 -5.97 1.09 3.84
C ILE A 95 -6.51 0.00 4.75
N VAL A 96 -7.69 -0.52 4.41
CA VAL A 96 -8.43 -1.48 5.22
C VAL A 96 -8.34 -2.86 4.57
N ASP A 97 -8.00 -3.86 5.36
CA ASP A 97 -8.16 -5.27 5.01
C ASP A 97 -9.52 -5.74 5.54
N ASP A 98 -10.46 -6.00 4.63
CA ASP A 98 -11.81 -6.50 4.93
C ASP A 98 -11.91 -8.03 4.98
N GLY A 99 -10.78 -8.72 4.83
CA GLY A 99 -10.72 -10.16 4.98
C GLY A 99 -10.93 -10.62 6.43
N ASP A 100 -11.39 -11.87 6.58
CA ASP A 100 -11.40 -12.56 7.87
C ASP A 100 -9.97 -13.02 8.22
N VAL A 101 -9.15 -12.05 8.66
CA VAL A 101 -7.75 -12.24 8.97
C VAL A 101 -7.38 -11.62 10.32
N HIS A 102 -6.36 -12.18 10.95
CA HIS A 102 -5.78 -11.61 12.16
C HIS A 102 -4.55 -10.76 11.82
N THR A 103 -4.50 -9.56 12.39
CA THR A 103 -3.39 -8.63 12.18
C THR A 103 -2.51 -8.55 13.42
N LEU A 104 -1.20 -8.71 13.21
CA LEU A 104 -0.19 -8.56 14.27
C LEU A 104 0.64 -7.29 14.03
N MET A 105 0.53 -6.33 14.95
CA MET A 105 1.37 -5.11 14.94
C MET A 105 2.60 -5.30 15.84
N ILE A 106 3.78 -5.37 15.22
CA ILE A 106 5.07 -5.46 15.93
C ILE A 106 5.80 -4.13 15.81
N GLY A 107 6.33 -3.63 16.93
CA GLY A 107 7.19 -2.46 16.89
C GLY A 107 7.76 -2.09 18.26
N ALA A 108 8.87 -1.36 18.26
CA ALA A 108 9.54 -0.89 19.47
C ALA A 108 8.67 0.07 20.31
N ALA A 109 9.13 0.44 21.50
CA ALA A 109 8.49 1.50 22.28
C ALA A 109 8.54 2.84 21.52
N GLY A 110 7.50 3.66 21.63
CA GLY A 110 7.45 4.99 20.99
C GLY A 110 7.10 5.02 19.50
N VAL A 111 7.06 3.88 18.80
CA VAL A 111 6.72 3.83 17.35
C VAL A 111 5.23 4.11 17.04
N GLY A 112 4.42 4.34 18.09
CA GLY A 112 3.01 4.69 17.94
C GLY A 112 2.07 3.51 17.70
N LYS A 113 2.36 2.32 18.26
CA LYS A 113 1.43 1.17 18.23
C LYS A 113 0.01 1.54 18.69
N THR A 114 -0.11 2.36 19.74
CA THR A 114 -1.41 2.83 20.23
C THR A 114 -1.99 3.91 19.30
N ALA A 115 -1.24 4.97 19.03
CA ALA A 115 -1.73 6.15 18.33
C ALA A 115 -2.03 5.95 16.83
N TYR A 116 -1.21 5.16 16.14
CA TYR A 116 -1.27 5.00 14.68
C TYR A 116 -1.80 3.63 14.22
N PHE A 117 -1.95 2.67 15.13
CA PHE A 117 -2.52 1.36 14.80
C PHE A 117 -3.77 1.05 15.62
N LEU A 118 -3.68 1.01 16.96
CA LEU A 118 -4.81 0.60 17.80
C LEU A 118 -6.00 1.59 17.74
N TYR A 119 -5.76 2.87 17.99
CA TYR A 119 -6.83 3.88 18.00
C TYR A 119 -7.54 4.02 16.65
N PRO A 120 -6.84 4.08 15.50
CA PRO A 120 -7.53 4.08 14.21
C PRO A 120 -8.40 2.85 13.95
N ASN A 121 -7.96 1.67 14.40
CA ASN A 121 -8.74 0.43 14.30
C ASN A 121 -9.99 0.46 15.20
N ILE A 122 -9.88 0.94 16.43
CA ILE A 122 -11.04 1.11 17.32
C ILE A 122 -12.01 2.14 16.76
N GLU A 123 -11.52 3.26 16.23
CA GLU A 123 -12.38 4.27 15.61
C GLU A 123 -13.14 3.71 14.41
N LEU A 124 -12.46 2.95 13.53
CA LEU A 124 -13.11 2.26 12.41
C LEU A 124 -14.13 1.22 12.91
N ALA A 125 -13.80 0.46 13.96
CA ALA A 125 -14.71 -0.52 14.54
C ALA A 125 -16.00 0.14 15.05
N CYS A 126 -15.87 1.21 15.82
CA CYS A 126 -17.02 1.99 16.30
C CYS A 126 -17.85 2.56 15.14
N ALA A 127 -17.20 3.18 14.15
CA ALA A 127 -17.88 3.85 13.06
C ALA A 127 -18.57 2.88 12.09
N SER A 128 -18.05 1.66 11.93
CA SER A 128 -18.61 0.60 11.07
C SER A 128 -19.58 -0.35 11.80
N GLY A 129 -19.83 -0.13 13.09
CA GLY A 129 -20.74 -0.94 13.90
C GLY A 129 -20.15 -2.28 14.37
N MET A 130 -18.83 -2.48 14.29
CA MET A 130 -18.17 -3.66 14.83
C MET A 130 -18.06 -3.58 16.36
N SER A 131 -18.45 -4.65 17.04
CA SER A 131 -18.11 -4.83 18.46
C SER A 131 -16.66 -5.28 18.60
N PHE A 132 -16.00 -4.87 19.69
CA PHE A 132 -14.62 -5.23 19.96
C PHE A 132 -14.40 -5.46 21.45
N ILE A 133 -13.36 -6.24 21.75
CA ILE A 133 -12.81 -6.42 23.09
C ILE A 133 -11.36 -5.98 23.07
N SER A 134 -10.93 -5.25 24.11
CA SER A 134 -9.55 -4.79 24.23
C SER A 134 -9.00 -5.17 25.60
N THR A 135 -7.90 -5.91 25.60
CA THR A 135 -7.11 -6.16 26.81
C THR A 135 -6.22 -4.94 27.08
N ASP A 136 -6.67 -4.06 27.98
CA ASP A 136 -6.04 -2.78 28.24
C ASP A 136 -5.38 -2.76 29.63
N THR A 137 -4.08 -3.02 29.68
CA THR A 137 -3.32 -3.04 30.94
C THR A 137 -3.06 -1.65 31.51
N LYS A 138 -3.23 -0.58 30.73
CA LYS A 138 -2.97 0.81 31.15
C LYS A 138 -4.25 1.60 31.46
N GLY A 139 -5.40 1.09 31.03
CA GLY A 139 -6.68 1.78 31.08
C GLY A 139 -6.77 2.97 30.12
N ASP A 140 -5.83 3.13 29.18
CA ASP A 140 -5.83 4.28 28.27
C ASP A 140 -6.85 4.12 27.14
N VAL A 141 -7.09 2.90 26.66
CA VAL A 141 -8.17 2.60 25.71
C VAL A 141 -9.53 2.86 26.36
N ALA A 142 -9.76 2.34 27.56
CA ALA A 142 -11.01 2.55 28.28
C ALA A 142 -11.28 4.04 28.54
N ARG A 143 -10.27 4.79 29.00
CA ARG A 143 -10.40 6.24 29.25
C ARG A 143 -10.60 7.05 27.98
N ASN A 144 -9.82 6.79 26.93
CA ASN A 144 -9.80 7.64 25.74
C ASN A 144 -10.92 7.30 24.76
N TYR A 145 -11.22 6.02 24.58
CA TYR A 145 -12.18 5.54 23.59
C TYR A 145 -13.51 5.07 24.17
N GLY A 146 -13.58 4.74 25.47
CA GLY A 146 -14.86 4.35 26.09
C GLY A 146 -15.92 5.44 25.97
N THR A 147 -15.56 6.69 26.29
CA THR A 147 -16.48 7.84 26.14
C THR A 147 -16.80 8.13 24.68
N ILE A 148 -15.86 7.93 23.75
CA ILE A 148 -16.10 8.16 22.33
C ILE A 148 -17.10 7.13 21.80
N ALA A 149 -16.87 5.84 22.08
CA ALA A 149 -17.73 4.75 21.67
C ALA A 149 -19.17 4.92 22.18
N SER A 150 -19.35 5.28 23.44
CA SER A 150 -20.69 5.48 24.01
C SER A 150 -21.37 6.75 23.49
N LYS A 151 -20.70 7.91 23.54
CA LYS A 151 -21.32 9.20 23.23
C LYS A 151 -21.57 9.41 21.74
N HIS A 152 -20.64 8.98 20.88
CA HIS A 152 -20.69 9.28 19.46
C HIS A 152 -21.22 8.14 18.61
N TYR A 153 -21.11 6.89 19.09
CA TYR A 153 -21.47 5.70 18.34
C TYR A 153 -22.55 4.85 19.03
N GLY A 154 -23.01 5.23 20.22
CA GLY A 154 -24.12 4.56 20.91
C GLY A 154 -23.77 3.20 21.53
N TYR A 155 -22.48 2.89 21.70
CA TYR A 155 -22.05 1.61 22.27
C TYR A 155 -22.31 1.55 23.78
N ASN A 156 -22.72 0.38 24.26
CA ASN A 156 -22.68 0.08 25.69
C ASN A 156 -21.27 -0.41 26.06
N VAL A 157 -20.54 0.41 26.83
CA VAL A 157 -19.16 0.12 27.22
C VAL A 157 -19.13 -0.48 28.61
N SER A 158 -18.53 -1.65 28.75
CA SER A 158 -18.32 -2.33 30.03
C SER A 158 -16.84 -2.69 30.20
N VAL A 159 -16.36 -2.60 31.44
CA VAL A 159 -15.02 -3.08 31.83
C VAL A 159 -15.24 -4.36 32.63
N LEU A 160 -14.59 -5.44 32.19
CA LEU A 160 -14.66 -6.77 32.80
C LEU A 160 -13.50 -6.99 33.77
#